data_AF-L9X1I5-F1
#
_entry.id   AF-L9X1I5-F1
#
_cell.length_a   1.000
_cell.length_b   1.000
_cell.length_c   1.000
_cell.angle_alpha   90.00
_cell.angle_beta   90.00
_cell.angle_gamma   90.00
#
_symmetry.space_group_name_H-M   'P 1'
#
loop_
_entity.id
_entity.type
_entity.pdbx_description
1 polymer ?
#
loop_
_entity_poly.entity_id
_entity_poly.type
_entity_poly.pdbx_seq_one_letter_code
_entity_poly.pdbx_strand_id
1 'polypeptide(L)'
;MPSRRSFLRTGALAGAGTLAAIVALPSPPDATPLDRTVEASEVPPSIAEWTDEPITGETDSPMVRYQYRPIDDVDTSDFDAFVATAPINVVLVPDADTDAAGLERVMTVLDDEGWLRDPEEYTRYAWDREASEFVRQQATAAETYYGTSGRLHVRCWSFEGIVSMQAHEDTGARPKHGIASYERGLEAMETAFDAAGWNVSPAAIDLDNAQRDYDGTAPVITEGDR
;
A
#
# COMPACT_ATOMS: atom_id res chain seq x y z
N MET A 1 -33.31 15.63 -41.31
CA MET A 1 -33.28 14.63 -40.22
C MET A 1 -32.62 13.36 -40.75
N PRO A 2 -31.36 13.08 -40.39
CA PRO A 2 -30.72 11.81 -40.73
C PRO A 2 -31.21 10.72 -39.77
N SER A 3 -31.59 9.57 -40.34
CA SER A 3 -32.26 8.47 -39.63
C SER A 3 -31.32 7.59 -38.79
N ARG A 4 -31.89 6.95 -37.75
CA ARG A 4 -31.28 6.06 -36.73
C ARG A 4 -30.45 4.87 -37.24
N ARG A 5 -30.29 4.69 -38.56
CA ARG A 5 -29.55 3.56 -39.17
C ARG A 5 -28.08 3.84 -39.50
N SER A 6 -27.62 5.09 -39.39
CA SER A 6 -26.21 5.44 -39.70
C SER A 6 -25.25 5.37 -38.49
N PHE A 7 -25.75 5.33 -37.26
CA PHE A 7 -24.91 5.35 -36.05
C PHE A 7 -24.39 3.96 -35.64
N LEU A 8 -24.99 2.87 -36.12
CA LEU A 8 -24.63 1.51 -35.74
C LEU A 8 -23.44 0.92 -36.53
N ARG A 9 -22.94 1.60 -37.59
CA ARG A 9 -21.76 1.12 -38.34
C ARG A 9 -20.43 1.67 -37.83
N THR A 10 -20.43 2.78 -37.08
CA THR A 10 -19.19 3.36 -36.54
C THR A 10 -18.80 2.75 -35.18
N GLY A 11 -19.77 2.22 -34.42
CA GLY A 11 -19.51 1.54 -33.14
C GLY A 11 -18.91 0.14 -33.25
N ALA A 12 -19.08 -0.54 -34.40
CA ALA A 12 -18.60 -1.92 -34.58
C ALA A 12 -17.09 -2.01 -34.85
N LEU A 13 -16.44 -0.93 -35.30
CA LEU A 13 -14.99 -0.90 -35.55
C LEU A 13 -14.16 -0.54 -34.31
N ALA A 14 -14.75 0.13 -33.32
CA ALA A 14 -14.07 0.42 -32.05
C ALA A 14 -14.08 -0.80 -31.09
N GLY A 15 -15.10 -1.66 -31.15
CA GLY A 15 -15.23 -2.80 -30.23
C GLY A 15 -14.30 -3.99 -30.53
N ALA A 16 -13.86 -4.17 -31.78
CA ALA A 16 -12.96 -5.27 -32.13
C ALA A 16 -11.50 -5.03 -31.71
N GLY A 17 -11.05 -3.77 -31.67
CA GLY A 17 -9.70 -3.41 -31.26
C GLY A 17 -9.46 -3.55 -29.75
N THR A 18 -10.45 -3.18 -28.94
CA THR A 18 -10.34 -3.24 -27.47
C THR A 18 -10.32 -4.67 -26.94
N LEU A 19 -11.09 -5.59 -27.54
CA LEU A 19 -11.08 -7.00 -27.14
C LEU A 19 -9.77 -7.71 -27.51
N ALA A 20 -9.15 -7.36 -28.66
CA ALA A 20 -7.86 -7.92 -29.04
C ALA A 20 -6.71 -7.48 -28.11
N ALA A 21 -6.79 -6.28 -27.54
CA ALA A 21 -5.81 -5.78 -26.58
C ALA A 21 -5.90 -6.52 -25.22
N ILE A 22 -7.11 -6.89 -24.78
CA ILE A 22 -7.29 -7.65 -23.52
C ILE A 22 -6.74 -9.07 -23.63
N VAL A 23 -6.83 -9.72 -24.79
CA VAL A 23 -6.28 -11.08 -25.01
C VAL A 23 -4.75 -11.08 -25.14
N ALA A 24 -4.15 -9.94 -25.47
CA ALA A 24 -2.69 -9.78 -25.55
C ALA A 24 -2.04 -9.41 -24.21
N LEU A 25 -2.83 -9.09 -23.19
CA LEU A 25 -2.32 -8.94 -21.84
C LEU A 25 -1.98 -10.33 -21.29
N PRO A 26 -0.81 -10.51 -20.65
CA PRO A 26 -0.56 -11.73 -19.90
C PRO A 26 -1.73 -11.96 -18.96
N SER A 27 -2.15 -13.22 -18.82
CA SER A 27 -3.11 -13.58 -17.79
C SER A 27 -2.59 -13.02 -16.46
N PRO A 28 -3.43 -12.34 -15.66
CA PRO A 28 -3.01 -11.93 -14.35
C PRO A 28 -2.49 -13.16 -13.61
N PRO A 29 -1.40 -13.03 -12.83
CA PRO A 29 -0.96 -14.11 -11.97
C PRO A 29 -2.14 -14.56 -11.10
N ASP A 30 -2.15 -15.84 -10.74
CA ASP A 30 -3.16 -16.35 -9.81
C ASP A 30 -3.04 -15.54 -8.52
N ALA A 31 -4.12 -14.83 -8.15
CA ALA A 31 -4.18 -14.07 -6.91
C ALA A 31 -3.86 -15.00 -5.74
N THR A 32 -2.99 -14.53 -4.84
CA THR A 32 -2.54 -15.28 -3.67
C THR A 32 -3.75 -15.84 -2.91
N PRO A 33 -3.83 -17.16 -2.65
CA PRO A 33 -4.95 -17.76 -1.94
C PRO A 33 -5.05 -17.23 -0.50
N LEU A 34 -6.18 -16.59 -0.17
CA LEU A 34 -6.46 -15.92 1.12
C LEU A 34 -6.67 -16.84 2.33
N ASP A 35 -6.46 -18.16 2.22
CA ASP A 35 -6.95 -19.14 3.21
C ASP A 35 -5.83 -19.78 4.06
N ARG A 36 -4.77 -19.02 4.38
CA ARG A 36 -3.65 -19.48 5.21
C ARG A 36 -3.49 -18.60 6.45
N THR A 37 -3.75 -19.17 7.62
CA THR A 37 -3.40 -18.55 8.91
C THR A 37 -1.91 -18.74 9.19
N VAL A 38 -1.18 -17.64 9.41
CA VAL A 38 0.26 -17.62 9.75
C VAL A 38 0.44 -17.82 11.26
N GLU A 39 1.38 -18.69 11.69
CA GLU A 39 1.81 -18.74 13.10
C GLU A 39 2.85 -17.64 13.34
N ALA A 40 2.59 -16.81 14.36
CA ALA A 40 3.33 -15.59 14.62
C ALA A 40 4.64 -15.81 15.42
N SER A 41 5.70 -15.08 15.09
CA SER A 41 7.05 -15.14 15.70
C SER A 41 7.31 -13.99 16.70
N GLU A 42 8.18 -14.13 17.71
CA GLU A 42 8.45 -13.09 18.73
C GLU A 42 8.73 -11.66 18.19
N VAL A 43 8.48 -10.64 19.02
CA VAL A 43 8.65 -9.21 18.65
C VAL A 43 10.15 -8.88 18.42
N PRO A 44 10.52 -8.30 17.27
CA PRO A 44 11.89 -7.90 16.97
C PRO A 44 12.43 -6.83 17.94
N PRO A 45 13.72 -6.90 18.36
CA PRO A 45 14.31 -5.89 19.24
C PRO A 45 14.32 -4.47 18.65
N SER A 46 14.35 -4.34 17.33
CA SER A 46 14.38 -3.04 16.62
C SER A 46 13.09 -2.23 16.76
N ILE A 47 11.99 -2.86 17.19
CA ILE A 47 10.68 -2.21 17.34
C ILE A 47 10.08 -2.35 18.74
N ALA A 48 10.74 -3.06 19.65
CA ALA A 48 10.20 -3.40 20.96
C ALA A 48 9.84 -2.17 21.82
N GLU A 49 10.53 -1.04 21.60
CA GLU A 49 10.21 0.21 22.30
C GLU A 49 8.91 0.88 21.83
N TRP A 50 8.37 0.47 20.69
CA TRP A 50 7.16 1.06 20.08
C TRP A 50 5.90 0.21 20.23
N THR A 51 6.00 -0.95 20.88
CA THR A 51 4.84 -1.84 21.12
C THR A 51 4.13 -1.57 22.44
N ASP A 52 4.73 -0.78 23.33
CA ASP A 52 4.22 -0.57 24.70
C ASP A 52 3.30 0.65 24.83
N GLU A 53 3.51 1.70 24.03
CA GLU A 53 2.71 2.94 24.05
C GLU A 53 2.33 3.37 22.63
N PRO A 54 1.17 4.03 22.43
CA PRO A 54 0.76 4.52 21.12
C PRO A 54 1.66 5.63 20.57
N ILE A 55 1.86 5.63 19.26
CA ILE A 55 2.58 6.68 18.53
C ILE A 55 1.59 7.75 18.10
N THR A 56 1.63 8.93 18.74
CA THR A 56 0.59 9.96 18.61
C THR A 56 0.94 11.13 17.69
N GLY A 57 2.19 11.24 17.25
CA GLY A 57 2.70 12.31 16.41
C GLY A 57 3.59 11.81 15.27
N GLU A 58 3.60 12.53 14.14
CA GLU A 58 4.42 12.20 12.96
C GLU A 58 5.94 12.36 13.20
N THR A 59 6.35 12.90 14.35
CA THR A 59 7.76 13.06 14.73
C THR A 59 8.21 12.05 15.77
N ASP A 60 7.28 11.31 16.37
CA ASP A 60 7.53 10.46 17.55
C ASP A 60 8.33 9.21 17.18
N SER A 61 8.24 8.77 15.93
CA SER A 61 8.97 7.61 15.40
C SER A 61 9.31 7.79 13.91
N PRO A 62 10.19 6.96 13.35
CA PRO A 62 10.40 6.89 11.90
C PRO A 62 9.19 6.36 11.11
N MET A 63 8.20 5.76 11.79
CA MET A 63 7.01 5.24 11.14
C MET A 63 6.08 6.37 10.75
N VAL A 64 5.64 6.32 9.50
CA VAL A 64 4.60 7.21 8.99
C VAL A 64 3.27 6.80 9.59
N ARG A 65 2.46 7.75 10.07
CA ARG A 65 1.12 7.43 10.59
C ARG A 65 0.05 7.57 9.53
N TYR A 66 0.13 8.60 8.67
CA TYR A 66 -0.86 8.82 7.61
C TYR A 66 -0.23 9.05 6.24
N GLN A 67 -0.97 8.69 5.20
CA GLN A 67 -0.76 9.27 3.87
C GLN A 67 -1.52 10.58 3.72
N TYR A 68 -0.87 11.56 3.12
CA TYR A 68 -1.34 12.92 2.95
C TYR A 68 -1.58 13.26 1.48
N ARG A 69 -2.45 14.23 1.25
CA ARG A 69 -2.56 14.95 -0.03
C ARG A 69 -2.39 16.45 0.21
N PRO A 70 -1.80 17.18 -0.74
CA PRO A 70 -1.77 18.62 -0.67
C PRO A 70 -3.18 19.19 -0.82
N ILE A 71 -3.45 20.32 -0.14
CA ILE A 71 -4.72 21.05 -0.23
C ILE A 71 -4.74 21.90 -1.51
N ASP A 72 -3.62 22.52 -1.85
CA ASP A 72 -3.38 23.36 -3.05
C ASP A 72 -1.97 23.09 -3.61
N ASP A 73 -1.47 23.90 -4.55
CA ASP A 73 -0.08 23.82 -5.01
C ASP A 73 0.85 24.45 -3.95
N VAL A 74 1.68 23.64 -3.29
CA VAL A 74 2.16 23.97 -1.93
C VAL A 74 3.62 23.62 -1.68
N ASP A 75 4.20 24.37 -0.73
CA ASP A 75 5.47 24.12 -0.06
C ASP A 75 5.39 22.79 0.72
N THR A 76 6.29 21.85 0.43
CA THR A 76 6.32 20.54 1.09
C THR A 76 6.72 20.62 2.56
N SER A 77 7.29 21.73 3.02
CA SER A 77 7.65 21.91 4.43
C SER A 77 6.51 22.44 5.30
N ASP A 78 5.41 22.91 4.70
CA ASP A 78 4.25 23.43 5.43
C ASP A 78 3.27 22.31 5.81
N PHE A 79 3.26 21.93 7.09
CA PHE A 79 2.38 20.86 7.58
C PHE A 79 0.89 21.15 7.31
N ASP A 80 0.47 22.40 7.47
CA ASP A 80 -0.94 22.83 7.34
C ASP A 80 -1.41 22.85 5.88
N ALA A 81 -0.48 22.76 4.92
CA ALA A 81 -0.77 22.69 3.50
C ALA A 81 -1.23 21.29 3.03
N PHE A 82 -1.24 20.31 3.93
CA PHE A 82 -1.58 18.93 3.65
C PHE A 82 -2.72 18.43 4.54
N VAL A 83 -3.47 17.46 4.02
CA VAL A 83 -4.54 16.79 4.77
C VAL A 83 -4.34 15.29 4.75
N ALA A 84 -4.46 14.66 5.91
CA ALA A 84 -4.44 13.21 6.05
C ALA A 84 -5.59 12.57 5.25
N THR A 85 -5.32 11.44 4.60
CA THR A 85 -6.27 10.79 3.68
C THR A 85 -6.54 9.34 4.01
N ALA A 86 -5.52 8.59 4.44
CA ALA A 86 -5.67 7.21 4.90
C ALA A 86 -4.54 6.88 5.88
N PRO A 87 -4.75 5.89 6.76
CA PRO A 87 -3.73 5.46 7.69
C PRO A 87 -2.68 4.58 6.99
N ILE A 88 -1.47 4.56 7.55
CA ILE A 88 -0.53 3.46 7.36
C ILE A 88 -1.01 2.27 8.19
N ASN A 89 -0.91 1.08 7.61
CA ASN A 89 -1.44 -0.15 8.19
C ASN A 89 -0.52 -1.37 8.10
N VAL A 90 0.73 -1.21 7.64
CA VAL A 90 1.76 -2.24 7.71
C VAL A 90 3.11 -1.56 7.98
N VAL A 91 3.89 -2.10 8.90
CA VAL A 91 5.26 -1.67 9.17
C VAL A 91 6.21 -2.81 8.81
N LEU A 92 7.21 -2.52 7.99
CA LEU A 92 8.23 -3.50 7.60
C LEU A 92 9.62 -3.06 8.05
N VAL A 93 10.40 -4.02 8.54
CA VAL A 93 11.78 -3.82 8.98
C VAL A 93 12.70 -4.71 8.13
N PRO A 94 13.11 -4.24 6.94
CA PRO A 94 14.07 -4.94 6.09
C PRO A 94 15.47 -4.94 6.71
N ASP A 95 16.24 -6.01 6.46
CA ASP A 95 17.65 -6.12 6.86
C ASP A 95 18.53 -5.50 5.76
N ALA A 96 18.62 -4.18 5.77
CA ALA A 96 19.33 -3.42 4.76
C ALA A 96 20.10 -2.23 5.34
N ASP A 97 21.26 -1.94 4.75
CA ASP A 97 22.14 -0.84 5.17
C ASP A 97 21.59 0.57 4.82
N THR A 98 20.57 0.66 3.97
CA THR A 98 20.00 1.93 3.49
C THR A 98 18.50 1.82 3.23
N ASP A 99 17.77 2.92 3.35
CA ASP A 99 16.34 3.01 3.04
C ASP A 99 16.01 2.54 1.61
N ALA A 100 16.78 2.99 0.62
CA ALA A 100 16.56 2.59 -0.77
C ALA A 100 16.72 1.08 -0.98
N ALA A 101 17.72 0.46 -0.33
CA ALA A 101 17.90 -0.98 -0.39
C ALA A 101 16.82 -1.74 0.38
N GLY A 102 16.40 -1.24 1.54
CA GLY A 102 15.31 -1.82 2.33
C GLY A 102 13.98 -1.79 1.58
N LEU A 103 13.64 -0.64 0.99
CA LEU A 103 12.47 -0.49 0.14
C LEU A 103 12.53 -1.44 -1.06
N GLU A 104 13.68 -1.57 -1.72
CA GLU A 104 13.82 -2.49 -2.85
C GLU A 104 13.60 -3.96 -2.46
N ARG A 105 14.04 -4.38 -1.26
CA ARG A 105 13.76 -5.75 -0.76
C ARG A 105 12.27 -5.99 -0.54
N VAL A 106 11.57 -5.03 0.08
CA VAL A 106 10.11 -5.06 0.23
C VAL A 106 9.43 -5.16 -1.13
N MET A 107 9.86 -4.36 -2.10
CA MET A 107 9.28 -4.35 -3.45
C MET A 107 9.63 -5.61 -4.26
N THR A 108 10.71 -6.31 -3.92
CA THR A 108 11.10 -7.59 -4.54
C THR A 108 10.15 -8.70 -4.12
N VAL A 109 9.77 -8.76 -2.84
CA VAL A 109 8.77 -9.73 -2.35
C VAL A 109 7.46 -9.59 -3.14
N LEU A 110 6.99 -8.36 -3.35
CA LEU A 110 5.76 -8.11 -4.11
C LEU A 110 5.90 -8.47 -5.59
N ASP A 111 7.04 -8.17 -6.22
CA ASP A 111 7.33 -8.52 -7.61
C ASP A 111 7.40 -10.05 -7.82
N ASP A 112 8.00 -10.77 -6.87
CA ASP A 112 8.08 -12.24 -6.87
C ASP A 112 6.69 -12.90 -6.72
N GLU A 113 5.78 -12.26 -5.97
CA GLU A 113 4.35 -12.63 -5.89
C GLU A 113 3.54 -12.16 -7.11
N GLY A 114 4.18 -11.54 -8.11
CA GLY A 114 3.57 -11.14 -9.38
C GLY A 114 2.87 -9.78 -9.36
N TRP A 115 3.09 -8.96 -8.32
CA TRP A 115 2.55 -7.60 -8.28
C TRP A 115 3.33 -6.69 -9.23
N LEU A 116 2.62 -5.81 -9.91
CA LEU A 116 3.18 -4.86 -10.84
C LEU A 116 3.63 -3.60 -10.09
N ARG A 117 4.89 -3.21 -10.32
CA ARG A 117 5.43 -1.93 -9.83
C ARG A 117 4.89 -0.74 -10.63
N ASP A 118 4.88 0.41 -9.97
CA ASP A 118 4.50 1.71 -10.55
C ASP A 118 3.15 1.73 -11.30
N PRO A 119 2.07 1.16 -10.72
CA PRO A 119 0.74 1.35 -11.27
C PRO A 119 0.37 2.84 -11.29
N GLU A 120 -0.54 3.22 -12.19
CA GLU A 120 -1.04 4.60 -12.22
C GLU A 120 -1.88 4.87 -10.97
N GLU A 121 -1.33 5.65 -10.04
CA GLU A 121 -1.91 5.94 -8.74
C GLU A 121 -1.97 7.43 -8.45
N TYR A 122 -2.93 7.83 -7.61
CA TYR A 122 -2.89 9.17 -7.05
C TYR A 122 -1.60 9.39 -6.25
N THR A 123 -0.93 10.51 -6.51
CA THR A 123 0.21 10.95 -5.73
C THR A 123 -0.19 11.20 -4.28
N ARG A 124 0.54 10.59 -3.36
CA ARG A 124 0.41 10.77 -1.92
C ARG A 124 1.76 11.11 -1.30
N TYR A 125 1.71 11.65 -0.10
CA TYR A 125 2.86 12.11 0.66
C TYR A 125 2.85 11.53 2.06
N ALA A 126 4.01 11.50 2.70
CA ALA A 126 4.16 11.24 4.13
C ALA A 126 5.11 12.27 4.71
N TRP A 127 5.01 12.53 6.02
CA TRP A 127 5.93 13.42 6.70
C TRP A 127 7.26 12.72 6.97
N ASP A 128 8.35 13.27 6.46
CA ASP A 128 9.72 12.89 6.83
C ASP A 128 10.15 13.80 7.98
N ARG A 129 10.36 13.21 9.16
CA ARG A 129 10.73 13.97 10.35
C ARG A 129 12.17 14.47 10.33
N GLU A 130 13.09 13.77 9.66
CA GLU A 130 14.50 14.18 9.58
C GLU A 130 14.64 15.39 8.65
N ALA A 131 13.97 15.34 7.50
CA ALA A 131 13.97 16.43 6.53
C ALA A 131 12.97 17.55 6.90
N SER A 132 12.01 17.27 7.80
CA SER A 132 10.90 18.15 8.14
C SER A 132 10.11 18.61 6.91
N GLU A 133 9.78 17.66 6.04
CA GLU A 133 9.00 17.90 4.83
C GLU A 133 8.13 16.72 4.44
N PHE A 134 7.13 16.98 3.61
CA PHE A 134 6.33 15.96 2.97
C PHE A 134 7.06 15.35 1.77
N VAL A 135 7.32 14.05 1.86
CA VAL A 135 7.97 13.27 0.82
C VAL A 135 6.92 12.48 0.05
N ARG A 136 6.98 12.58 -1.27
CA ARG A 136 6.13 11.79 -2.18
C ARG A 136 6.34 10.29 -1.94
N GLN A 137 5.29 9.49 -2.06
CA GLN A 137 5.37 8.03 -2.05
C GLN A 137 6.56 7.54 -2.88
N GLN A 138 7.37 6.68 -2.29
CA GLN A 138 8.66 6.27 -2.85
C GLN A 138 8.52 5.02 -3.74
N ALA A 139 7.56 4.16 -3.44
CA ALA A 139 7.21 3.02 -4.27
C ALA A 139 5.72 2.68 -4.22
N THR A 140 5.25 1.98 -5.24
CA THR A 140 3.89 1.44 -5.35
C THR A 140 3.90 0.10 -6.05
N ALA A 141 3.04 -0.81 -5.60
CA ALA A 141 2.75 -2.06 -6.30
C ALA A 141 1.24 -2.33 -6.32
N ALA A 142 0.76 -3.07 -7.31
CA ALA A 142 -0.61 -3.55 -7.35
C ALA A 142 -0.73 -4.87 -8.14
N GLU A 143 -1.77 -5.65 -7.89
CA GLU A 143 -2.01 -6.90 -8.63
C GLU A 143 -2.23 -6.67 -10.14
N THR A 144 -2.70 -5.48 -10.52
CA THR A 144 -2.92 -5.10 -11.92
C THR A 144 -2.60 -3.62 -12.17
N TYR A 145 -2.21 -3.28 -13.39
CA TYR A 145 -1.76 -1.92 -13.72
C TYR A 145 -2.89 -0.88 -13.63
N TYR A 146 -4.11 -1.27 -14.01
CA TYR A 146 -5.32 -0.46 -13.90
C TYR A 146 -6.34 -1.16 -13.03
N GLY A 147 -6.94 -0.42 -12.08
CA GLY A 147 -8.05 -0.90 -11.28
C GLY A 147 -8.77 0.27 -10.61
N THR A 148 -10.10 0.20 -10.55
CA THR A 148 -10.92 1.20 -9.84
C THR A 148 -11.76 0.58 -8.72
N SER A 149 -11.76 -0.74 -8.61
CA SER A 149 -12.44 -1.52 -7.58
C SER A 149 -11.92 -2.96 -7.59
N GLY A 150 -11.75 -3.55 -6.41
CA GLY A 150 -11.39 -4.95 -6.26
C GLY A 150 -9.92 -5.28 -6.45
N ARG A 151 -9.06 -4.27 -6.61
CA ARG A 151 -7.63 -4.45 -6.85
C ARG A 151 -6.87 -4.17 -5.57
N LEU A 152 -6.01 -5.06 -5.14
CA LEU A 152 -5.08 -4.77 -4.05
C LEU A 152 -3.92 -3.90 -4.57
N HIS A 153 -3.56 -2.90 -3.79
CA HIS A 153 -2.39 -2.09 -4.03
C HIS A 153 -1.76 -1.58 -2.74
N VAL A 154 -0.50 -1.20 -2.87
CA VAL A 154 0.29 -0.64 -1.79
C VAL A 154 0.94 0.67 -2.20
N ARG A 155 1.18 1.52 -1.20
CA ARG A 155 2.08 2.68 -1.27
C ARG A 155 3.07 2.59 -0.13
N CYS A 156 4.33 2.89 -0.43
CA CYS A 156 5.43 2.72 0.53
C CYS A 156 6.23 4.01 0.70
N TRP A 157 6.70 4.20 1.94
CA TRP A 157 7.67 5.21 2.36
C TRP A 157 8.72 4.54 3.23
N SER A 158 10.00 4.77 2.96
CA SER A 158 11.12 4.27 3.74
C SER A 158 11.85 5.43 4.40
N PHE A 159 11.92 5.39 5.72
CA PHE A 159 12.64 6.37 6.54
C PHE A 159 13.37 5.65 7.67
N GLU A 160 14.65 5.99 7.87
CA GLU A 160 15.48 5.53 8.99
C GLU A 160 15.48 3.99 9.16
N GLY A 161 15.44 3.24 8.05
CA GLY A 161 15.45 1.78 8.02
C GLY A 161 14.08 1.11 8.20
N ILE A 162 12.99 1.88 8.27
CA ILE A 162 11.62 1.38 8.39
C ILE A 162 10.85 1.68 7.13
N VAL A 163 10.17 0.66 6.58
CA VAL A 163 9.22 0.84 5.49
C VAL A 163 7.81 0.88 6.05
N SER A 164 7.17 2.04 5.95
CA SER A 164 5.76 2.24 6.25
C SER A 164 4.94 2.01 4.98
N MET A 165 3.95 1.12 5.07
CA MET A 165 3.14 0.71 3.93
C MET A 165 1.65 0.94 4.21
N GLN A 166 1.00 1.52 3.21
CA GLN A 166 -0.45 1.58 3.12
C GLN A 166 -0.89 0.49 2.14
N ALA A 167 -1.56 -0.54 2.64
CA ALA A 167 -2.06 -1.68 1.87
C ALA A 167 -3.58 -1.76 1.95
N HIS A 168 -4.27 -1.77 0.80
CA HIS A 168 -5.72 -1.87 0.78
C HIS A 168 -6.24 -2.37 -0.56
N GLU A 169 -7.50 -2.78 -0.58
CA GLU A 169 -8.27 -3.04 -1.80
C GLU A 169 -8.93 -1.75 -2.29
N ASP A 170 -8.70 -1.38 -3.55
CA ASP A 170 -9.46 -0.33 -4.23
C ASP A 170 -10.96 -0.59 -4.07
N THR A 171 -11.70 0.37 -3.53
CA THR A 171 -13.16 0.30 -3.52
C THR A 171 -13.72 1.33 -4.50
N GLY A 172 -14.76 0.95 -5.24
CA GLY A 172 -15.44 1.90 -6.12
C GLY A 172 -15.89 3.14 -5.34
N ALA A 173 -15.92 4.30 -6.00
CA ALA A 173 -16.20 5.61 -5.37
C ALA A 173 -17.49 5.68 -4.53
N ARG A 174 -18.39 4.70 -4.65
CA ARG A 174 -19.57 4.50 -3.80
C ARG A 174 -19.83 3.00 -3.61
N PRO A 175 -19.95 2.50 -2.36
CA PRO A 175 -19.79 3.22 -1.09
C PRO A 175 -18.33 3.57 -0.75
N LYS A 176 -18.13 4.61 0.07
CA LYS A 176 -16.82 4.91 0.70
C LYS A 176 -16.28 3.64 1.37
N HIS A 177 -14.95 3.41 1.29
CA HIS A 177 -14.22 2.25 1.82
C HIS A 177 -14.94 1.59 3.01
N GLY A 178 -15.21 0.29 2.85
CA GLY A 178 -15.80 -0.54 3.87
C GLY A 178 -14.74 -1.41 4.53
N ILE A 179 -15.05 -1.86 5.75
CA ILE A 179 -14.25 -2.70 6.68
C ILE A 179 -13.29 -3.68 5.99
N ALA A 180 -13.74 -4.39 4.95
CA ALA A 180 -12.96 -5.42 4.28
C ALA A 180 -11.73 -4.91 3.47
N SER A 181 -11.62 -3.61 3.17
CA SER A 181 -10.60 -3.08 2.26
C SER A 181 -9.18 -3.12 2.86
N TYR A 182 -9.03 -2.74 4.14
CA TYR A 182 -7.73 -2.77 4.83
C TYR A 182 -7.41 -4.17 5.35
N GLU A 183 -8.40 -4.90 5.87
CA GLU A 183 -8.23 -6.29 6.33
C GLU A 183 -7.68 -7.18 5.20
N ARG A 184 -8.25 -7.09 3.98
CA ARG A 184 -7.75 -7.86 2.83
C ARG A 184 -6.37 -7.43 2.36
N GLY A 185 -6.09 -6.12 2.41
CA GLY A 185 -4.75 -5.60 2.14
C GLY A 185 -3.73 -6.19 3.12
N LEU A 186 -4.09 -6.24 4.39
CA LEU A 186 -3.26 -6.78 5.46
C LEU A 186 -2.99 -8.27 5.29
N GLU A 187 -4.06 -9.07 5.13
CA GLU A 187 -3.95 -10.53 4.92
C GLU A 187 -3.06 -10.86 3.71
N ALA A 188 -3.19 -10.08 2.62
CA ALA A 188 -2.36 -10.25 1.44
C ALA A 188 -0.88 -9.95 1.73
N MET A 189 -0.58 -8.90 2.51
CA MET A 189 0.80 -8.57 2.88
C MET A 189 1.39 -9.61 3.81
N GLU A 190 0.69 -9.99 4.89
CA GLU A 190 1.15 -11.03 5.81
C GLU A 190 1.44 -12.33 5.06
N THR A 191 0.57 -12.72 4.13
CA THR A 191 0.76 -13.93 3.32
C THR A 191 1.97 -13.82 2.38
N ALA A 192 2.09 -12.71 1.64
CA ALA A 192 3.19 -12.50 0.69
C ALA A 192 4.55 -12.52 1.39
N PHE A 193 4.68 -11.81 2.50
CA PHE A 193 5.92 -11.73 3.25
C PHE A 193 6.23 -13.03 4.02
N ASP A 194 5.22 -13.70 4.58
CA ASP A 194 5.38 -15.04 5.16
C ASP A 194 5.91 -16.06 4.13
N ALA A 195 5.34 -16.05 2.92
CA ALA A 195 5.76 -16.92 1.81
C ALA A 195 7.21 -16.64 1.37
N ALA A 196 7.64 -15.39 1.43
CA ALA A 196 9.03 -14.98 1.21
C ALA A 196 9.98 -15.31 2.39
N GLY A 197 9.47 -15.91 3.46
CA GLY A 197 10.25 -16.33 4.63
C GLY A 197 10.48 -15.23 5.66
N TRP A 198 9.78 -14.09 5.56
CA TRP A 198 9.84 -13.03 6.57
C TRP A 198 9.01 -13.41 7.79
N ASN A 199 9.30 -12.77 8.92
CA ASN A 199 8.58 -12.99 10.16
C ASN A 199 7.43 -11.99 10.29
N VAL A 200 6.22 -12.48 10.50
CA VAL A 200 5.06 -11.67 10.88
C VAL A 200 4.95 -11.72 12.41
N SER A 201 5.08 -10.56 13.06
CA SER A 201 5.02 -10.44 14.51
C SER A 201 3.58 -10.58 15.03
N PRO A 202 3.33 -11.21 16.20
CA PRO A 202 2.03 -11.21 16.86
C PRO A 202 1.70 -9.87 17.49
N ALA A 203 2.70 -8.98 17.64
CA ALA A 203 2.47 -7.63 18.11
C ALA A 203 2.16 -6.71 16.93
N ALA A 204 1.25 -5.77 17.19
CA ALA A 204 0.99 -4.64 16.31
C ALA A 204 1.39 -3.36 17.02
N ILE A 205 1.82 -2.36 16.25
CA ILE A 205 2.14 -1.03 16.74
C ILE A 205 0.86 -0.21 16.68
N ASP A 206 0.49 0.41 17.80
CA ASP A 206 -0.62 1.38 17.84
C ASP A 206 -0.12 2.72 17.31
N LEU A 207 -0.57 3.11 16.12
CA LEU A 207 -0.21 4.37 15.48
C LEU A 207 -1.21 5.50 15.81
N ASP A 208 -2.19 5.26 16.69
CA ASP A 208 -3.26 6.21 17.05
C ASP A 208 -3.90 6.86 15.80
N ASN A 209 -4.05 6.08 14.73
CA ASN A 209 -4.47 6.55 13.41
C ASN A 209 -5.76 5.88 12.91
N ALA A 210 -6.58 5.41 13.85
CA ALA A 210 -7.84 4.74 13.57
C ALA A 210 -8.74 5.54 12.62
N GLN A 211 -9.33 4.82 11.66
CA GLN A 211 -10.31 5.35 10.71
C GLN A 211 -11.54 4.44 10.70
N ARG A 212 -12.54 4.77 9.89
CA ARG A 212 -13.85 4.09 9.90
C ARG A 212 -13.74 2.56 9.76
N ASP A 213 -12.73 2.08 9.07
CA ASP A 213 -12.48 0.71 8.63
C ASP A 213 -11.07 0.20 8.96
N TYR A 214 -10.38 0.85 9.90
CA TYR A 214 -9.07 0.45 10.38
C TYR A 214 -8.92 0.87 11.85
N ASP A 215 -8.46 -0.03 12.70
CA ASP A 215 -8.46 0.15 14.16
C ASP A 215 -7.30 1.01 14.69
N GLY A 216 -6.35 1.37 13.82
CA GLY A 216 -5.20 2.18 14.18
C GLY A 216 -3.93 1.38 14.45
N THR A 217 -3.96 0.05 14.26
CA THR A 217 -2.82 -0.82 14.58
C THR A 217 -2.18 -1.43 13.34
N ALA A 218 -0.85 -1.33 13.23
CA ALA A 218 -0.09 -1.87 12.12
C ALA A 218 0.71 -3.10 12.56
N PRO A 219 0.52 -4.28 11.96
CA PRO A 219 1.41 -5.41 12.21
C PRO A 219 2.80 -5.11 11.68
N VAL A 220 3.75 -5.83 12.27
CA VAL A 220 5.16 -5.67 11.99
C VAL A 220 5.69 -6.90 11.30
N ILE A 221 6.34 -6.67 10.15
CA ILE A 221 6.92 -7.72 9.32
C ILE A 221 8.43 -7.48 9.25
N THR A 222 9.24 -8.49 9.58
CA THR A 222 10.70 -8.33 9.62
C THR A 222 11.44 -9.34 8.79
N GLU A 223 12.50 -8.88 8.16
CA GLU A 223 13.44 -9.73 7.43
C GLU A 223 14.43 -10.34 8.43
N GLY A 224 14.46 -11.66 8.55
CA GLY A 224 15.35 -12.36 9.48
C GLY A 224 15.03 -13.85 9.61
N ASP A 225 15.98 -14.63 10.14
CA ASP A 225 15.82 -16.08 10.31
C ASP A 225 14.72 -16.42 11.35
N ARG A 226 13.83 -17.34 10.97
CA ARG A 226 12.83 -17.99 11.83
C ARG A 226 13.43 -18.93 12.87
#